data_AF-A0A836SK68-F1
#
_entry.id   AF-A0A836SK68-F1
#
_cell.length_a   1.000
_cell.length_b   1.000
_cell.length_c   1.000
_cell.angle_alpha   90.00
_cell.angle_beta   90.00
_cell.angle_gamma   90.00
#
_symmetry.space_group_name_H-M   'P 1'
#
loop_
_entity.id
_entity.type
_entity.pdbx_description
1 polymer ?
#
loop_
_entity_poly.entity_id
_entity_poly.type
_entity_poly.pdbx_seq_one_letter_code
_entity_poly.pdbx_strand_id
1 'polypeptide(L)'
;MRVPATVAWVLCLVTAGVVTGQDYSNTSSVVDGMGRSSAGGGYTNLSAGAQPSAITEVHAGSMGNQQGFLNTFFFRSDLDTDADGLPDEADPDNDDDTLIDQVEIEGGAFDPVTPTDLNNYDTDGDGISDGGEAVAATDPSDPAAYLHIVDIYRTASNVHIFYLARGGTVSGKVYHVRAAGSGEDMPGEIVATNVTPAGGTAPWYVVTNEHIDTLADSNLFYGVEALQ
;
A
#
# COMPACT_ATOMS: atom_id res chain seq x y z
N MET A 1 1.62 -103.60 -21.42
CA MET A 1 2.65 -103.70 -22.48
C MET A 1 2.15 -102.93 -23.69
N ARG A 2 2.98 -102.01 -24.22
CA ARG A 2 2.84 -101.23 -25.47
C ARG A 2 1.88 -100.02 -25.50
N VAL A 3 2.49 -98.87 -25.23
CA VAL A 3 2.39 -97.52 -25.89
C VAL A 3 2.45 -97.68 -27.44
N PRO A 4 2.24 -96.66 -28.32
CA PRO A 4 1.61 -95.31 -28.29
C PRO A 4 0.50 -95.16 -29.36
N ALA A 5 -0.11 -93.97 -29.52
CA ALA A 5 -0.18 -93.29 -30.82
C ALA A 5 -0.80 -91.88 -30.72
N THR A 6 -0.01 -90.90 -31.20
CA THR A 6 -0.40 -89.75 -32.03
C THR A 6 -1.47 -88.74 -31.57
N VAL A 7 -0.93 -87.56 -31.25
CA VAL A 7 -1.42 -86.20 -31.47
C VAL A 7 -2.45 -86.05 -32.60
N ALA A 8 -3.54 -85.33 -32.31
CA ALA A 8 -4.30 -84.57 -33.31
C ALA A 8 -4.80 -83.27 -32.67
N TRP A 9 -4.45 -82.16 -33.31
CA TRP A 9 -4.77 -80.80 -32.90
C TRP A 9 -6.23 -80.44 -33.22
N VAL A 10 -6.86 -79.65 -32.37
CA VAL A 10 -7.98 -78.80 -32.79
C VAL A 10 -7.62 -77.35 -32.46
N LEU A 11 -7.38 -76.61 -33.53
CA LEU A 11 -7.19 -75.18 -33.61
C LEU A 11 -8.52 -74.49 -33.25
N CYS A 12 -8.52 -73.68 -32.20
CA CYS A 12 -9.62 -72.75 -31.92
C CYS A 12 -9.04 -71.34 -31.85
N LEU A 13 -9.34 -70.56 -32.89
CA LEU A 13 -9.06 -69.13 -32.98
C LEU A 13 -10.05 -68.39 -32.09
N VAL A 14 -9.56 -67.70 -31.08
CA VAL A 14 -10.35 -66.71 -30.32
C VAL A 14 -9.60 -65.39 -30.39
N THR A 15 -10.06 -64.52 -31.28
CA THR A 15 -9.62 -63.14 -31.38
C THR A 15 -10.19 -62.35 -30.21
N ALA A 16 -9.33 -61.85 -29.32
CA ALA A 16 -9.65 -60.75 -28.43
C ALA A 16 -8.71 -59.60 -28.81
N GLY A 17 -9.21 -58.66 -29.62
CA GLY A 17 -8.52 -57.40 -29.83
C GLY A 17 -8.49 -56.64 -28.51
N VAL A 18 -7.30 -56.38 -27.98
CA VAL A 18 -7.15 -55.41 -26.90
C VAL A 18 -6.96 -54.06 -27.56
N VAL A 19 -8.01 -53.23 -27.51
CA VAL A 19 -7.88 -51.79 -27.80
C VAL A 19 -7.25 -51.17 -26.56
N THR A 20 -5.95 -50.91 -26.58
CA THR A 20 -5.34 -50.01 -25.60
C THR A 20 -5.64 -48.58 -26.04
N GLY A 21 -6.78 -48.05 -25.61
CA GLY A 21 -6.97 -46.60 -25.56
C GLY A 21 -6.02 -46.07 -24.49
N GLN A 22 -4.93 -45.43 -24.89
CA GLN A 22 -4.09 -44.71 -23.95
C GLN A 22 -4.79 -43.37 -23.68
N ASP A 23 -5.44 -43.24 -22.53
CA ASP A 23 -5.87 -41.94 -22.02
C ASP A 23 -4.61 -41.16 -21.64
N TYR A 24 -4.16 -40.28 -22.54
CA TYR A 24 -3.19 -39.26 -22.20
C TYR A 24 -3.93 -38.15 -21.43
N SER A 25 -3.95 -38.22 -20.10
CA SER A 25 -4.28 -37.03 -19.31
C SER A 25 -3.06 -36.11 -19.29
N ASN A 26 -3.17 -34.95 -19.95
CA ASN A 26 -2.19 -33.88 -19.77
C ASN A 26 -2.55 -33.12 -18.49
N THR A 27 -1.93 -33.48 -17.37
CA THR A 27 -1.94 -32.64 -16.17
C THR A 27 -0.89 -31.55 -16.36
N SER A 28 -1.33 -30.35 -16.74
CA SER A 28 -0.47 -29.16 -16.69
C SER A 28 -0.38 -28.68 -15.24
N SER A 29 0.80 -28.80 -14.62
CA SER A 29 1.15 -28.02 -13.44
C SER A 29 2.02 -26.85 -13.88
N VAL A 30 1.69 -25.64 -13.46
CA VAL A 30 2.54 -24.47 -13.69
C VAL A 30 3.71 -24.55 -12.69
N VAL A 31 4.93 -24.47 -13.21
CA VAL A 31 6.16 -24.36 -12.41
C VAL A 31 6.72 -22.96 -12.62
N ASP A 32 7.19 -22.32 -11.56
CA ASP A 32 7.68 -20.93 -11.53
C ASP A 32 8.54 -20.56 -12.74
N GLY A 33 8.23 -19.43 -13.36
CA GLY A 33 8.77 -19.08 -14.68
C GLY A 33 10.23 -18.67 -14.69
N MET A 34 11.00 -19.27 -15.59
CA MET A 34 12.32 -18.79 -16.00
C MET A 34 12.19 -18.11 -17.38
N GLY A 35 12.65 -16.85 -17.50
CA GLY A 35 12.75 -16.16 -18.79
C GLY A 35 13.70 -16.88 -19.75
N ARG A 36 13.36 -16.93 -21.05
CA ARG A 36 14.20 -17.53 -22.10
C ARG A 36 14.33 -16.57 -23.28
N SER A 37 15.54 -16.42 -23.81
CA SER A 37 15.77 -15.77 -25.10
C SER A 37 15.87 -16.82 -26.21
N SER A 38 15.34 -16.50 -27.39
CA SER A 38 15.58 -17.26 -28.61
C SER A 38 16.21 -16.35 -29.64
N ALA A 39 17.25 -16.81 -30.31
CA ALA A 39 17.93 -16.05 -31.37
C ALA A 39 17.89 -16.84 -32.68
N GLY A 40 17.54 -16.13 -33.76
CA GLY A 40 17.50 -16.65 -35.13
C GLY A 40 17.93 -15.58 -36.11
N GLY A 41 19.10 -15.75 -36.74
CA GLY A 41 19.67 -14.76 -37.64
C GLY A 41 20.12 -13.49 -36.91
N GLY A 42 19.88 -12.31 -37.49
CA GLY A 42 20.24 -11.01 -36.91
C GLY A 42 19.29 -10.49 -35.83
N TYR A 43 18.31 -11.29 -35.40
CA TYR A 43 17.30 -10.88 -34.42
C TYR A 43 17.37 -11.75 -33.16
N THR A 44 17.39 -11.09 -32.01
CA THR A 44 17.22 -11.71 -30.69
C THR A 44 15.80 -11.44 -30.23
N ASN A 45 15.03 -12.49 -29.98
CA ASN A 45 13.70 -12.38 -29.40
C ASN A 45 13.81 -12.62 -27.89
N LEU A 46 13.41 -11.62 -27.11
CA LEU A 46 13.29 -11.72 -25.66
C LEU A 46 11.87 -12.18 -25.36
N SER A 47 11.71 -13.35 -24.75
CA SER A 47 10.40 -13.93 -24.44
C SER A 47 10.27 -14.30 -22.96
N ALA A 48 9.18 -13.90 -22.33
CA ALA A 48 8.81 -14.34 -21.00
C ALA A 48 8.05 -15.68 -21.11
N GLY A 49 8.60 -16.74 -20.49
CA GLY A 49 8.11 -18.11 -20.64
C GLY A 49 7.28 -18.65 -19.46
N ALA A 50 7.08 -17.86 -18.41
CA ALA A 50 6.13 -18.07 -17.30
C ALA A 50 6.32 -16.95 -16.27
N GLN A 51 5.31 -16.73 -15.42
CA GLN A 51 5.21 -15.61 -14.48
C GLN A 51 5.97 -15.91 -13.18
N PRO A 52 6.98 -15.10 -12.79
CA PRO A 52 7.52 -15.11 -11.45
C PRO A 52 6.88 -13.97 -10.63
N SER A 53 6.06 -14.33 -9.64
CA SER A 53 5.68 -13.48 -8.51
C SER A 53 5.09 -12.09 -8.84
N ALA A 54 4.97 -11.27 -7.79
CA ALA A 54 4.41 -9.92 -7.78
C ALA A 54 5.07 -8.97 -8.79
N ILE A 55 4.33 -7.91 -9.11
CA ILE A 55 4.69 -6.82 -10.03
C ILE A 55 6.12 -6.36 -9.71
N THR A 56 7.01 -6.45 -10.69
CA THR A 56 8.39 -5.94 -10.58
C THR A 56 8.63 -5.03 -11.77
N GLU A 57 8.76 -3.74 -11.48
CA GLU A 57 9.13 -2.74 -12.47
C GLU A 57 10.64 -2.75 -12.70
N VAL A 58 11.04 -2.60 -13.96
CA VAL A 58 12.45 -2.40 -14.32
C VAL A 58 12.57 -1.09 -15.08
N HIS A 59 13.31 -0.13 -14.53
CA HIS A 59 13.52 1.16 -15.15
C HIS A 59 14.82 1.21 -15.97
N ALA A 60 14.75 1.90 -17.12
CA ALA A 60 15.90 2.32 -17.91
C ALA A 60 15.73 3.80 -18.31
N GLY A 61 16.22 4.71 -17.45
CA GLY A 61 15.96 6.15 -17.61
C GLY A 61 14.52 6.49 -17.24
N SER A 62 13.82 7.26 -18.09
CA SER A 62 12.40 7.61 -17.90
C SER A 62 11.43 6.57 -18.46
N MET A 63 11.91 5.38 -18.83
CA MET A 63 11.08 4.31 -19.38
C MET A 63 11.08 3.12 -18.41
N GLY A 64 9.90 2.79 -17.87
CA GLY A 64 9.65 1.56 -17.12
C GLY A 64 9.21 0.44 -18.05
N ASN A 65 9.66 -0.78 -17.79
CA ASN A 65 9.10 -1.99 -18.38
C ASN A 65 8.50 -2.83 -17.26
N GLN A 66 7.18 -2.99 -17.28
CA GLN A 66 6.43 -3.78 -16.33
C GLN A 66 6.39 -5.23 -16.82
N GLN A 67 6.84 -6.19 -16.00
CA GLN A 67 6.86 -7.60 -16.37
C GLN A 67 5.47 -8.23 -16.23
N GLY A 68 4.88 -8.73 -17.34
CA GLY A 68 3.72 -9.64 -17.30
C GLY A 68 2.72 -9.48 -18.45
N PHE A 69 2.01 -10.55 -18.81
CA PHE A 69 0.91 -10.52 -19.82
C PHE A 69 -0.41 -10.00 -19.20
N LEU A 70 -0.50 -9.94 -17.87
CA LEU A 70 -1.71 -9.52 -17.15
C LEU A 70 -1.95 -8.01 -17.18
N ASN A 71 -0.90 -7.19 -17.38
CA ASN A 71 -1.00 -5.72 -17.49
C ASN A 71 -0.89 -5.18 -18.94
N THR A 72 -1.07 -6.04 -19.96
CA THR A 72 -1.02 -5.59 -21.37
C THR A 72 -2.33 -4.94 -21.83
N PHE A 73 -3.37 -4.94 -20.99
CA PHE A 73 -4.65 -4.32 -21.30
C PHE A 73 -5.07 -3.45 -20.12
N PHE A 74 -4.81 -2.14 -20.23
CA PHE A 74 -5.52 -1.17 -19.41
C PHE A 74 -6.94 -1.03 -19.97
N PHE A 75 -7.96 -1.23 -19.14
CA PHE A 75 -9.35 -1.04 -19.54
C PHE A 75 -9.72 0.44 -19.59
N ARG A 76 -9.13 1.23 -18.70
CA ARG A 76 -9.36 2.67 -18.52
C ARG A 76 -8.04 3.42 -18.53
N SER A 77 -7.27 3.31 -19.62
CA SER A 77 -6.05 4.10 -19.79
C SER A 77 -6.29 5.61 -19.91
N ASP A 78 -7.56 6.04 -19.91
CA ASP A 78 -8.00 7.43 -19.93
C ASP A 78 -8.29 7.99 -18.53
N LEU A 79 -8.33 7.13 -17.51
CA LEU A 79 -8.55 7.50 -16.13
C LEU A 79 -7.18 7.62 -15.45
N ASP A 80 -6.90 8.82 -14.94
CA ASP A 80 -5.64 9.30 -14.39
C ASP A 80 -6.05 10.43 -13.41
N THR A 81 -6.29 10.04 -12.17
CA THR A 81 -7.02 10.83 -11.17
C THR A 81 -6.19 12.04 -10.67
N ASP A 82 -4.89 11.86 -10.47
CA ASP A 82 -3.94 12.90 -10.06
C ASP A 82 -3.25 13.63 -11.23
N ALA A 83 -3.39 13.11 -12.46
CA ALA A 83 -2.77 13.61 -13.67
C ALA A 83 -1.23 13.52 -13.68
N ASP A 84 -0.64 12.53 -13.01
CA ASP A 84 0.81 12.29 -13.02
C ASP A 84 1.31 11.64 -14.34
N GLY A 85 0.37 11.11 -15.14
CA GLY A 85 0.60 10.46 -16.42
C GLY A 85 0.63 8.94 -16.38
N LEU A 86 0.38 8.32 -15.22
CA LEU A 86 0.02 6.94 -15.04
C LEU A 86 -1.51 6.82 -14.98
N PRO A 87 -2.12 5.84 -15.67
CA PRO A 87 -3.53 5.57 -15.47
C PRO A 87 -3.76 4.90 -14.11
N ASP A 88 -4.91 5.13 -13.48
CA ASP A 88 -5.22 4.61 -12.13
C ASP A 88 -5.00 3.07 -11.99
N GLU A 89 -5.19 2.32 -13.07
CA GLU A 89 -4.96 0.87 -13.08
C GLU A 89 -3.47 0.46 -12.94
N ALA A 90 -2.56 1.42 -13.08
CA ALA A 90 -1.11 1.28 -13.02
C ALA A 90 -0.46 2.19 -11.97
N ASP A 91 -1.24 3.06 -11.33
CA ASP A 91 -0.78 3.96 -10.30
C ASP A 91 -0.89 3.30 -8.92
N PRO A 92 0.17 3.30 -8.09
CA PRO A 92 0.09 2.86 -6.71
C PRO A 92 -0.65 3.81 -5.74
N ASP A 93 -0.91 5.06 -6.12
CA ASP A 93 -1.46 6.14 -5.28
C ASP A 93 -2.29 7.09 -6.18
N ASN A 94 -3.52 6.71 -6.52
CA ASN A 94 -4.28 7.35 -7.62
C ASN A 94 -4.60 8.84 -7.39
N ASP A 95 -4.62 9.32 -6.15
CA ASP A 95 -4.88 10.73 -5.83
C ASP A 95 -3.68 11.47 -5.23
N ASP A 96 -2.51 10.81 -5.23
CA ASP A 96 -1.19 11.35 -4.91
C ASP A 96 -1.14 12.05 -3.52
N ASP A 97 -1.91 11.49 -2.59
CA ASP A 97 -2.15 12.06 -1.27
C ASP A 97 -1.14 11.58 -0.21
N THR A 98 -0.23 10.69 -0.64
CA THR A 98 0.83 9.98 0.08
C THR A 98 0.41 8.70 0.80
N LEU A 99 -0.84 8.27 0.66
CA LEU A 99 -1.38 7.03 1.19
C LEU A 99 -1.74 6.07 0.05
N ILE A 100 -0.88 5.06 -0.19
CA ILE A 100 -1.08 4.12 -1.30
C ILE A 100 -2.47 3.44 -1.29
N ASP A 101 -3.06 3.24 -2.47
CA ASP A 101 -4.39 2.64 -2.70
C ASP A 101 -4.67 1.40 -1.83
N GLN A 102 -3.68 0.50 -1.73
CA GLN A 102 -3.82 -0.75 -1.00
C GLN A 102 -4.08 -0.50 0.50
N VAL A 103 -3.42 0.51 1.07
CA VAL A 103 -3.54 0.87 2.48
C VAL A 103 -4.86 1.57 2.75
N GLU A 104 -5.32 2.40 1.81
CA GLU A 104 -6.61 3.08 1.86
C GLU A 104 -7.78 2.10 1.84
N ILE A 105 -7.80 1.17 0.88
CA ILE A 105 -8.82 0.12 0.79
C ILE A 105 -8.86 -0.72 2.07
N GLU A 106 -7.68 -1.04 2.61
CA GLU A 106 -7.56 -1.81 3.85
C GLU A 106 -7.91 -0.99 5.10
N GLY A 107 -7.77 0.34 5.05
CA GLY A 107 -7.90 1.26 6.18
C GLY A 107 -6.85 1.05 7.28
N GLY A 108 -5.76 0.33 6.96
CA GLY A 108 -4.80 -0.19 7.94
C GLY A 108 -3.88 0.86 8.56
N ALA A 109 -3.83 2.06 7.98
CA ALA A 109 -3.09 3.20 8.53
C ALA A 109 -3.78 3.83 9.74
N PHE A 110 -5.08 3.57 9.92
CA PHE A 110 -5.92 4.17 10.94
C PHE A 110 -6.26 3.20 12.07
N ASP A 111 -6.55 3.75 13.24
CA ASP A 111 -6.98 2.98 14.42
C ASP A 111 -8.14 3.73 15.11
N PRO A 112 -9.39 3.30 14.90
CA PRO A 112 -9.80 2.05 14.26
C PRO A 112 -9.53 1.99 12.75
N VAL A 113 -9.48 0.78 12.20
CA VAL A 113 -9.37 0.53 10.75
C VAL A 113 -10.49 1.27 10.03
N THR A 114 -10.11 2.25 9.22
CA THR A 114 -11.01 3.19 8.56
C THR A 114 -10.54 3.38 7.12
N PRO A 115 -11.25 2.80 6.14
CA PRO A 115 -10.89 2.97 4.74
C PRO A 115 -11.18 4.39 4.23
N THR A 116 -10.36 4.85 3.30
CA THR A 116 -10.48 6.13 2.59
C THR A 116 -10.81 5.89 1.11
N ASP A 117 -11.19 6.96 0.38
CA ASP A 117 -11.48 6.88 -1.05
C ASP A 117 -10.22 7.15 -1.85
N LEU A 118 -9.63 6.07 -2.37
CA LEU A 118 -8.40 6.09 -3.18
C LEU A 118 -8.39 7.00 -4.41
N ASN A 119 -9.52 7.60 -4.80
CA ASN A 119 -9.55 8.57 -5.93
C ASN A 119 -9.89 9.97 -5.45
N ASN A 120 -9.76 10.24 -4.16
CA ASN A 120 -10.11 11.50 -3.54
C ASN A 120 -9.13 11.83 -2.42
N TYR A 121 -8.19 12.68 -2.76
CA TYR A 121 -7.13 13.25 -1.91
C TYR A 121 -7.53 13.60 -0.46
N ASP A 122 -8.80 13.93 -0.21
CA ASP A 122 -9.35 14.30 1.08
C ASP A 122 -10.77 13.70 1.20
N THR A 123 -10.87 12.53 1.83
CA THR A 123 -12.11 11.74 1.89
C THR A 123 -13.27 12.48 2.54
N ASP A 124 -13.03 13.30 3.57
CA ASP A 124 -14.09 13.98 4.33
C ASP A 124 -14.30 15.46 3.94
N GLY A 125 -13.36 16.04 3.22
CA GLY A 125 -13.44 17.37 2.62
C GLY A 125 -13.08 18.50 3.57
N ASP A 126 -12.25 18.26 4.59
CA ASP A 126 -11.80 19.28 5.55
C ASP A 126 -10.57 20.09 5.11
N GLY A 127 -9.93 19.66 4.02
CA GLY A 127 -8.76 20.27 3.40
C GLY A 127 -7.42 19.65 3.81
N ILE A 128 -7.42 18.57 4.59
CA ILE A 128 -6.25 17.76 4.93
C ILE A 128 -6.31 16.46 4.12
N SER A 129 -5.16 15.97 3.65
CA SER A 129 -5.15 14.70 2.91
C SER A 129 -5.27 13.49 3.82
N ASP A 130 -5.82 12.39 3.30
CA ASP A 130 -5.92 11.11 4.02
C ASP A 130 -4.53 10.61 4.47
N GLY A 131 -3.50 10.78 3.65
CA GLY A 131 -2.10 10.55 4.01
C GLY A 131 -1.61 11.46 5.15
N GLY A 132 -1.97 12.74 5.14
CA GLY A 132 -1.66 13.68 6.23
C GLY A 132 -2.34 13.28 7.54
N GLU A 133 -3.58 12.83 7.44
CA GLU A 133 -4.37 12.34 8.56
C GLU A 133 -3.85 11.02 9.11
N ALA A 134 -3.38 10.11 8.26
CA ALA A 134 -2.71 8.87 8.67
C ALA A 134 -1.45 9.16 9.51
N VAL A 135 -0.65 10.17 9.12
CA VAL A 135 0.50 10.61 9.91
C VAL A 135 0.05 11.16 11.27
N ALA A 136 -0.97 12.03 11.27
CA ALA A 136 -1.53 12.65 12.47
C ALA A 136 -2.36 11.70 13.35
N ALA A 137 -2.74 10.54 12.82
CA ALA A 137 -3.73 9.59 13.35
C ALA A 137 -5.09 10.25 13.64
N THR A 138 -5.54 11.13 12.75
CA THR A 138 -6.88 11.73 12.79
C THR A 138 -7.93 10.82 12.12
N ASP A 139 -9.21 11.18 12.24
CA ASP A 139 -10.31 10.37 11.68
C ASP A 139 -10.62 10.89 10.29
N PRO A 140 -10.28 10.15 9.21
CA PRO A 140 -10.42 10.61 7.83
C PRO A 140 -11.85 10.60 7.30
N SER A 141 -12.81 10.41 8.20
CA SER A 141 -14.24 10.40 7.88
C SER A 141 -15.03 11.43 8.68
N ASP A 142 -14.35 12.27 9.47
CA ASP A 142 -14.94 13.28 10.33
C ASP A 142 -14.25 14.65 10.11
N PRO A 143 -14.89 15.59 9.38
CA PRO A 143 -14.29 16.88 9.00
C PRO A 143 -13.94 17.81 10.17
N ALA A 144 -14.26 17.40 11.41
CA ALA A 144 -13.88 18.10 12.63
C ALA A 144 -12.64 17.49 13.31
N ALA A 145 -12.06 16.42 12.76
CA ALA A 145 -11.10 15.55 13.44
C ALA A 145 -9.62 15.85 13.15
N TYR A 146 -9.27 16.98 12.52
CA TYR A 146 -7.90 17.37 12.17
C TYR A 146 -7.00 17.80 13.36
N LEU A 147 -5.68 17.74 13.13
CA LEU A 147 -4.65 18.21 14.06
C LEU A 147 -4.66 19.74 14.17
N HIS A 148 -4.94 20.27 15.37
CA HIS A 148 -4.91 21.71 15.61
C HIS A 148 -4.54 22.08 17.05
N ILE A 149 -4.14 23.34 17.23
CA ILE A 149 -3.99 23.98 18.54
C ILE A 149 -5.39 24.30 19.06
N VAL A 150 -5.74 23.70 20.19
CA VAL A 150 -7.07 23.82 20.84
C VAL A 150 -7.13 25.07 21.71
N ASP A 151 -6.04 25.38 22.41
CA ASP A 151 -5.95 26.56 23.25
C ASP A 151 -4.50 27.05 23.36
N ILE A 152 -4.34 28.35 23.51
CA ILE A 152 -3.04 28.98 23.75
C ILE A 152 -3.23 30.16 24.69
N TYR A 153 -2.51 30.15 25.81
CA TYR A 153 -2.52 31.27 26.74
C TYR A 153 -1.11 31.57 27.27
N ARG A 154 -0.94 32.81 27.71
CA ARG A 154 0.33 33.31 28.23
C ARG A 154 0.24 33.58 29.72
N THR A 155 1.32 33.25 30.42
CA THR A 155 1.56 33.65 31.81
C THR A 155 2.67 34.71 31.84
N ALA A 156 3.10 35.12 33.03
CA ALA A 156 4.15 36.12 33.18
C ALA A 156 5.52 35.68 32.62
N SER A 157 5.74 34.39 32.41
CA SER A 157 7.05 33.86 31.97
C SER A 157 6.95 32.73 30.94
N ASN A 158 5.76 32.17 30.70
CA ASN A 158 5.60 31.02 29.81
C ASN A 158 4.43 31.21 28.85
N VAL A 159 4.51 30.51 27.71
CA VAL A 159 3.37 30.28 26.82
C VAL A 159 2.95 28.82 26.96
N HIS A 160 1.67 28.58 27.21
CA HIS A 160 1.09 27.25 27.27
C HIS A 160 0.35 26.99 25.97
N ILE A 161 0.70 25.89 25.30
CA ILE A 161 0.14 25.49 24.00
C ILE A 161 -0.53 24.14 24.19
N PHE A 162 -1.85 24.11 24.01
CA PHE A 162 -2.66 22.91 24.05
C PHE A 162 -3.04 22.50 22.63
N TYR A 163 -2.82 21.25 22.29
CA TYR A 163 -3.11 20.75 20.95
C TYR A 163 -3.69 19.34 21.00
N LEU A 164 -4.48 19.02 19.98
CA LEU A 164 -5.04 17.70 19.80
C LEU A 164 -3.90 16.72 19.49
N ALA A 165 -3.87 15.59 20.18
CA ALA A 165 -2.89 14.55 19.95
C ALA A 165 -3.55 13.17 20.06
N ARG A 166 -2.81 12.15 19.62
CA ARG A 166 -3.28 10.76 19.57
C ARG A 166 -2.34 9.89 20.38
N GLY A 167 -2.89 9.15 21.33
CA GLY A 167 -2.10 8.16 22.06
C GLY A 167 -1.94 6.87 21.26
N GLY A 168 -2.97 6.44 20.51
CA GLY A 168 -2.97 5.16 19.79
C GLY A 168 -3.17 3.95 20.72
N THR A 169 -3.51 2.78 20.14
CA THR A 169 -3.75 1.54 20.92
C THR A 169 -2.47 0.88 21.43
N VAL A 170 -1.39 0.90 20.62
CA VAL A 170 -0.18 0.09 20.87
C VAL A 170 1.08 0.95 21.00
N SER A 171 1.25 1.96 20.15
CA SER A 171 2.39 2.87 20.16
C SER A 171 1.90 4.31 20.24
N GLY A 172 2.63 5.10 21.02
CA GLY A 172 2.44 6.55 21.09
C GLY A 172 2.77 7.24 19.77
N LYS A 173 2.26 8.47 19.61
CA LYS A 173 2.64 9.37 18.51
C LYS A 173 3.58 10.47 19.00
N VAL A 174 4.44 10.92 18.09
CA VAL A 174 5.40 12.00 18.37
C VAL A 174 4.99 13.23 17.59
N TYR A 175 5.10 14.37 18.24
CA TYR A 175 4.73 15.67 17.69
C TYR A 175 5.89 16.65 17.86
N HIS A 176 6.15 17.47 16.86
CA HIS A 176 6.96 18.66 17.04
C HIS A 176 6.06 19.86 17.31
N VAL A 177 6.47 20.66 18.29
CA VAL A 177 5.98 22.02 18.45
C VAL A 177 7.01 22.94 17.82
N ARG A 178 6.56 23.79 16.90
CA ARG A 178 7.39 24.74 16.17
C ARG A 178 7.02 26.16 16.56
N ALA A 179 8.00 27.05 16.54
CA ALA A 179 7.78 28.47 16.76
C ALA A 179 8.48 29.32 15.70
N ALA A 180 7.81 30.39 15.28
CA ALA A 180 8.32 31.32 14.29
C ALA A 180 8.08 32.78 14.72
N GLY A 181 8.92 33.70 14.25
CA GLY A 181 8.78 35.13 14.51
C GLY A 181 7.63 35.78 13.73
N SER A 182 7.21 35.19 12.61
CA SER A 182 6.05 35.59 11.82
C SER A 182 5.30 34.35 11.33
N GLY A 183 4.02 34.53 10.96
CA GLY A 183 3.24 33.45 10.35
C GLY A 183 3.75 33.05 8.95
N GLU A 184 4.43 33.95 8.24
CA GLU A 184 5.02 33.68 6.92
C GLU A 184 6.26 32.80 7.02
N ASP A 185 6.95 32.82 8.16
CA ASP A 185 8.15 32.01 8.44
C ASP A 185 7.81 30.59 8.92
N MET A 186 6.54 30.18 8.87
CA MET A 186 6.15 28.81 9.21
C MET A 186 6.44 27.84 8.05
N PRO A 187 6.88 26.60 8.32
CA PRO A 187 7.14 26.03 9.65
C PRO A 187 8.44 26.57 10.27
N GLY A 188 8.34 27.08 11.50
CA GLY A 188 9.48 27.64 12.23
C GLY A 188 10.41 26.60 12.86
N GLU A 189 11.27 27.06 13.76
CA GLU A 189 12.21 26.23 14.50
C GLU A 189 11.49 25.23 15.41
N ILE A 190 12.04 24.02 15.57
CA ILE A 190 11.51 23.03 16.50
C ILE A 190 11.86 23.49 17.91
N VAL A 191 10.84 23.84 18.70
CA VAL A 191 11.00 24.23 20.10
C VAL A 191 10.80 23.06 21.06
N ALA A 192 10.07 22.02 20.63
CA ALA A 192 9.95 20.78 21.39
C ALA A 192 9.59 19.58 20.53
N THR A 193 9.97 18.40 21.03
CA THR A 193 9.50 17.09 20.56
C THR A 193 8.76 16.42 21.70
N ASN A 194 7.44 16.30 21.56
CA ASN A 194 6.56 15.74 22.57
C ASN A 194 6.12 14.34 22.15
N VAL A 195 6.15 13.40 23.09
CA VAL A 195 5.65 12.04 22.89
C VAL A 195 4.32 11.90 23.62
N THR A 196 3.27 11.60 22.88
CA THR A 196 1.98 11.20 23.42
C THR A 196 2.00 9.69 23.64
N PRO A 197 1.99 9.19 24.89
CA PRO A 197 2.02 7.76 25.13
C PRO A 197 0.77 7.04 24.61
N ALA A 198 0.89 5.74 24.35
CA ALA A 198 -0.25 4.87 24.08
C ALA A 198 -1.34 4.97 25.15
N GLY A 199 -2.59 5.02 24.71
CA GLY A 199 -3.76 5.21 25.57
C GLY A 199 -4.66 6.38 25.15
N GLY A 200 -5.75 6.57 25.88
CA GLY A 200 -6.79 7.56 25.54
C GLY A 200 -8.18 6.92 25.56
N THR A 201 -9.19 7.67 25.12
CA THR A 201 -10.55 7.14 24.98
C THR A 201 -10.77 6.67 23.56
N ALA A 202 -11.05 5.37 23.39
CA ALA A 202 -11.46 4.79 22.12
C ALA A 202 -12.72 5.51 21.56
N PRO A 203 -12.95 5.52 20.23
CA PRO A 203 -12.23 4.76 19.20
C PRO A 203 -10.90 5.38 18.77
N TRP A 204 -10.79 6.70 18.71
CA TRP A 204 -9.63 7.38 18.10
C TRP A 204 -8.56 7.87 19.09
N TYR A 205 -8.68 7.48 20.36
CA TYR A 205 -7.71 7.78 21.42
C TYR A 205 -7.28 9.25 21.48
N VAL A 206 -8.25 10.14 21.28
CA VAL A 206 -8.06 11.60 21.34
C VAL A 206 -7.54 11.97 22.72
N VAL A 207 -6.46 12.73 22.77
CA VAL A 207 -5.95 13.36 23.98
C VAL A 207 -5.55 14.81 23.71
N THR A 208 -5.50 15.63 24.76
CA THR A 208 -4.98 16.99 24.67
C THR A 208 -3.62 17.03 25.33
N ASN A 209 -2.59 17.35 24.55
CA ASN A 209 -1.24 17.56 25.07
C ASN A 209 -1.03 19.03 25.41
N GLU A 210 -0.09 19.27 26.33
CA GLU A 210 0.37 20.60 26.69
C GLU A 210 1.88 20.71 26.45
N HIS A 211 2.29 21.76 25.75
CA HIS A 211 3.68 22.21 25.73
C HIS A 211 3.80 23.57 26.45
N ILE A 212 4.84 23.71 27.26
CA ILE A 212 5.15 24.96 27.97
C ILE A 212 6.44 25.51 27.39
N ASP A 213 6.33 26.59 26.62
CA ASP A 213 7.47 27.34 26.11
C ASP A 213 7.90 28.37 27.16
N THR A 214 9.10 28.15 27.72
CA THR A 214 9.71 29.00 28.76
C THR A 214 10.69 30.04 28.17
N LEU A 215 10.93 29.99 26.86
CA LEU A 215 11.90 30.82 26.15
C LEU A 215 11.22 31.83 25.22
N ALA A 216 9.89 31.88 25.20
CA ALA A 216 9.14 32.67 24.24
C ALA A 216 9.43 34.18 24.35
N ASP A 217 9.97 34.75 23.27
CA ASP A 217 9.83 36.17 23.00
C ASP A 217 8.34 36.54 22.89
N SER A 218 8.00 37.79 23.22
CA SER A 218 6.60 38.19 23.45
C SER A 218 5.60 37.96 22.31
N ASN A 219 6.04 37.65 21.07
CA ASN A 219 5.18 37.56 19.88
C ASN A 219 5.58 36.42 18.91
N LEU A 220 5.77 35.19 19.39
CA LEU A 220 5.95 34.04 18.51
C LEU A 220 4.60 33.47 18.01
N PHE A 221 4.64 32.94 16.79
CA PHE A 221 3.62 32.08 16.20
C PHE A 221 3.98 30.63 16.50
N TYR A 222 2.98 29.77 16.72
CA TYR A 222 3.19 28.36 17.03
C TYR A 222 2.49 27.47 16.02
N GLY A 223 3.15 26.35 15.70
CA GLY A 223 2.61 25.28 14.87
C GLY A 223 2.87 23.92 15.52
N VAL A 224 2.06 22.94 15.17
CA VAL A 224 2.24 21.55 15.61
C VAL A 224 2.23 20.66 14.38
N GLU A 225 3.18 19.74 14.30
CA GLU A 225 3.24 18.70 13.27
C GLU A 225 3.32 17.32 13.92
N ALA A 226 2.66 16.34 13.33
CA ALA A 226 2.84 14.94 13.68
C ALA A 226 4.02 14.34 12.91
N LEU A 227 4.69 13.36 13.50
CA LEU A 227 5.74 12.60 12.84
C LEU A 227 5.26 11.20 12.44
N GLN A 228 5.75 10.74 11.29
CA GLN A 228 5.62 9.36 10.83
C GLN A 228 6.32 8.36 11.77
#